data_AF-A0A832WST3-F1
#
_entry.id   AF-A0A832WST3-F1
#
_cell.length_a   1.000
_cell.length_b   1.000
_cell.length_c   1.000
_cell.angle_alpha   90.00
_cell.angle_beta   90.00
_cell.angle_gamma   90.00
#
_symmetry.space_group_name_H-M   'P 1'
#
loop_
_entity.id
_entity.type
_entity.pdbx_description
1 polymer ?
#
loop_
_entity_poly.entity_id
_entity_poly.type
_entity_poly.pdbx_seq_one_letter_code
_entity_poly.pdbx_strand_id
1 'polypeptide(L)' 'MKSDFMIRKVHAREILDSRGNPTVEVDVFSKTHKARAAVPSGASTGVHEALELRDGGIRFGGKGVLK' A
#
# COMPACT_ATOMS: atom_id res chain seq x y z
N MET A 1 7.98 -11.30 -26.18
CA MET A 1 9.01 -10.44 -25.56
C MET A 1 8.45 -9.15 -24.97
N LYS A 2 7.99 -8.13 -25.72
CA LYS A 2 7.47 -6.89 -25.07
C LYS A 2 6.16 -7.09 -24.27
N SER A 3 5.29 -7.99 -24.70
CA SER A 3 4.01 -8.28 -24.02
C SER A 3 4.17 -8.92 -22.64
N ASP A 4 5.34 -9.47 -22.34
CA ASP A 4 5.55 -10.32 -21.17
C ASP A 4 5.77 -9.48 -19.89
N PHE A 5 6.23 -8.23 -20.07
CA PHE A 5 6.44 -7.25 -19.00
C PHE A 5 5.32 -6.20 -18.88
N MET A 6 4.34 -6.21 -19.77
CA MET A 6 3.20 -5.29 -19.69
C MET A 6 2.40 -5.58 -18.41
N ILE A 7 2.14 -4.54 -17.61
CA ILE A 7 1.28 -4.65 -16.43
C ILE A 7 -0.14 -4.98 -16.89
N ARG A 8 -0.70 -6.06 -16.36
CA ARG A 8 -2.04 -6.55 -16.72
C ARG A 8 -3.05 -6.33 -15.62
N LYS A 9 -2.60 -6.33 -14.37
CA LYS A 9 -3.45 -6.15 -13.20
C LYS A 9 -2.65 -5.54 -12.07
N VAL A 10 -3.31 -4.66 -11.34
CA VAL A 10 -2.86 -4.11 -10.06
C VAL A 10 -3.99 -4.37 -9.08
N HIS A 11 -3.66 -4.88 -7.90
CA HIS A 11 -4.66 -5.11 -6.86
C HIS A 11 -4.06 -4.74 -5.51
N ALA A 12 -4.69 -3.77 -4.85
CA ALA A 12 -4.33 -3.29 -3.52
C ALA A 12 -5.25 -3.88 -2.45
N ARG A 13 -4.71 -4.00 -1.23
CA ARG A 13 -5.44 -4.43 -0.03
C ARG A 13 -4.88 -3.75 1.22
N GLU A 14 -5.71 -3.63 2.24
CA GLU A 14 -5.31 -3.22 3.58
C GLU A 14 -4.75 -4.43 4.34
N ILE A 15 -3.54 -4.28 4.91
CA ILE A 15 -2.90 -5.23 5.83
C ILE A 15 -2.45 -4.49 7.10
N LEU A 16 -1.90 -5.22 8.08
CA LEU A 16 -1.31 -4.61 9.29
C LEU A 16 0.22 -4.61 9.21
N ASP A 17 0.83 -3.50 9.65
CA ASP A 17 2.28 -3.38 9.82
C ASP A 17 2.78 -4.03 11.12
N SER A 18 4.09 -3.97 11.37
CA SER A 18 4.72 -4.53 12.57
C SER A 18 4.29 -3.87 13.89
N ARG A 19 3.64 -2.71 13.84
CA ARG A 19 3.08 -1.98 14.98
C ARG A 19 1.55 -2.14 15.07
N GLY A 20 0.95 -2.96 14.23
CA GLY A 20 -0.49 -3.20 14.17
C GLY A 20 -1.32 -2.07 13.54
N ASN A 21 -0.70 -1.09 12.86
CA ASN A 21 -1.44 -0.07 12.13
C ASN A 21 -1.75 -0.55 10.69
N PRO A 22 -2.89 -0.15 10.11
CA PRO A 22 -3.17 -0.44 8.71
C PRO A 22 -2.11 0.15 7.77
N THR A 23 -1.78 -0.58 6.71
CA THR A 23 -0.98 -0.11 5.57
C THR A 23 -1.41 -0.79 4.28
N VAL A 24 -0.97 -0.27 3.13
CA VAL A 24 -1.33 -0.79 1.81
C VAL A 24 -0.30 -1.84 1.37
N GLU A 25 -0.80 -2.99 0.92
CA GLU A 25 -0.04 -3.98 0.14
C GLU A 25 -0.60 -4.06 -1.28
N VAL A 26 0.28 -4.13 -2.27
CA VAL A 26 -0.09 -4.21 -3.69
C VAL A 26 0.51 -5.45 -4.32
N ASP A 27 -0.33 -6.21 -5.02
CA ASP A 27 0.10 -7.18 -6.02
C ASP A 27 0.09 -6.53 -7.43
N VAL A 28 1.19 -6.66 -8.16
CA VAL A 28 1.30 -6.28 -9.57
C VAL A 28 1.57 -7.52 -10.42
N PHE A 29 0.81 -7.68 -11.49
CA PHE A 29 0.87 -8.83 -12.38
C PHE A 29 1.29 -8.43 -13.79
N SER A 30 2.23 -9.17 -14.37
CA SER A 30 2.47 -9.21 -15.82
C SER A 30 1.94 -10.51 -16.40
N LYS A 31 2.26 -10.81 -17.67
CA LYS A 31 1.91 -12.12 -18.26
C LYS A 31 2.60 -13.29 -17.57
N THR A 32 3.82 -13.09 -17.07
CA THR A 32 4.70 -14.15 -16.55
C THR A 32 5.20 -13.89 -15.13
N HIS A 33 5.04 -12.68 -14.60
CA HIS A 33 5.53 -12.30 -13.28
C HIS A 33 4.39 -11.83 -12.37
N LYS A 34 4.60 -12.03 -11.08
CA LYS A 34 3.82 -11.43 -10.00
C LYS A 34 4.79 -10.89 -8.97
N ALA A 35 4.60 -9.63 -8.57
CA ALA A 35 5.34 -9.01 -7.48
C ALA A 35 4.36 -8.49 -6.42
N ARG A 36 4.79 -8.54 -5.16
CA ARG A 36 4.04 -8.06 -4.00
C ARG A 36 4.92 -7.15 -3.18
N ALA A 37 4.39 -6.02 -2.75
CA ALA A 37 5.08 -5.12 -1.82
C ALA A 37 4.07 -4.49 -0.86
N ALA A 38 4.50 -4.33 0.39
CA ALA A 38 3.81 -3.55 1.41
C ALA A 38 4.56 -2.25 1.68
N VAL A 39 3.83 -1.15 1.86
CA VAL A 39 4.41 0.15 2.19
C VAL A 39 4.65 0.22 3.71
N PRO A 40 5.85 0.59 4.19
CA PRO A 40 6.07 0.82 5.62
C PRO A 40 5.28 2.05 6.08
N SER A 41 4.83 2.07 7.33
CA SER A 41 4.17 3.25 7.90
C SER A 41 5.17 4.20 8.54
N GLY A 42 5.10 5.49 8.18
CA GLY A 42 5.87 6.54 8.81
C GLY A 42 5.62 6.63 10.31
N ALA A 43 6.69 6.81 11.09
CA ALA A 43 6.62 7.29 12.47
C ALA A 43 7.07 8.76 12.58
N SER A 44 7.86 9.21 11.60
CA SER A 44 8.34 10.58 11.46
C SER A 44 7.18 11.51 11.08
N THR A 45 7.33 12.78 11.42
CA THR A 45 6.38 13.85 11.11
C THR A 45 7.08 15.01 10.39
N GLY A 46 8.09 14.68 9.59
CA GLY A 46 8.85 15.67 8.84
C GLY A 46 7.92 16.52 7.96
N VAL A 47 8.02 17.85 8.09
CA VAL A 47 7.12 18.81 7.41
C VAL A 47 7.25 18.81 5.88
N HIS A 48 8.29 18.16 5.34
CA HIS A 48 8.58 18.05 3.91
C HIS A 48 8.50 16.60 3.39
N GLU A 49 8.03 15.66 4.21
CA GLU A 49 7.85 14.27 3.78
C GLU A 49 6.63 14.13 2.85
N ALA A 50 6.66 13.13 1.97
CA ALA A 50 5.48 12.74 1.22
C ALA A 50 4.42 12.20 2.19
N LEU A 51 3.20 12.70 2.09
CA LEU A 51 2.13 12.37 3.04
C LEU A 51 1.42 11.07 2.66
N GLU A 52 1.23 10.20 3.65
CA GLU A 52 0.36 9.04 3.53
C GLU A 52 -1.11 9.45 3.65
N LEU A 53 -1.97 8.90 2.79
CA LEU A 53 -3.41 9.08 2.91
C LEU A 53 -3.96 8.14 4.00
N ARG A 54 -4.70 8.72 4.95
CA ARG A 54 -5.38 7.99 6.05
C ARG A 54 -6.88 8.28 6.02
N ASP A 55 -7.68 7.31 6.44
CA ASP A 55 -9.14 7.39 6.37
C ASP A 55 -9.72 8.47 7.29
N GLY A 56 -9.13 8.69 8.48
CA GLY A 56 -9.59 9.66 9.47
C GLY A 56 -10.91 9.33 10.17
N GLY A 57 -11.39 8.08 10.07
CA GLY A 57 -12.63 7.60 10.69
C GLY A 57 -12.44 6.87 12.03
N ILE A 58 -13.44 6.10 12.46
CA ILE A 58 -13.41 5.37 13.75
C ILE A 58 -12.48 4.15 13.69
N ARG A 59 -12.40 3.48 12.53
CA ARG A 59 -11.60 2.25 12.37
C ARG A 59 -10.11 2.54 12.59
N PHE A 60 -9.47 1.65 13.37
CA PHE A 60 -8.05 1.72 13.69
C PHE A 60 -7.59 3.10 14.23
N GLY A 61 -8.45 3.81 14.95
CA GLY A 61 -8.14 5.14 15.49
C GLY A 61 -7.86 6.19 14.40
N GLY A 62 -8.54 6.09 13.26
CA GLY A 62 -8.37 7.00 12.12
C GLY A 62 -7.29 6.60 11.12
N LYS A 63 -6.56 5.51 11.37
CA LYS A 63 -5.40 5.09 10.58
C LYS A 63 -5.70 4.13 9.43
N GLY A 64 -6.98 3.83 9.15
CA GLY A 64 -7.37 3.02 7.99
C GLY A 64 -6.85 3.58 6.66
N VAL A 65 -6.79 2.72 5.63
CA VAL A 65 -6.25 3.05 4.30
C VAL A 65 -7.16 2.57 3.15
N LEU A 66 -8.48 2.70 3.32
CA LEU A 66 -9.47 2.23 2.34
C LEU A 66 -10.09 3.32 1.45
N LYS A 67 -9.74 4.59 1.67
CA LYS A 67 -10.17 5.70 0.81
C LYS A 67 -9.53 5.71 -0.58
#